data_AF-A0A918T9G5-F1
#
_entry.id   AF-A0A918T9G5-F1
#
_cell.length_a   1.000
_cell.length_b   1.000
_cell.length_c   1.000
_cell.angle_alpha   90.00
_cell.angle_beta   90.00
_cell.angle_gamma   90.00
#
_symmetry.space_group_name_H-M   'P 1'
#
loop_
_entity.id
_entity.type
_entity.pdbx_description
1 polymer ?
#
loop_
_entity_poly.entity_id
_entity_poly.type
_entity_poly.pdbx_seq_one_letter_code
_entity_poly.pdbx_strand_id
1 'polypeptide(L)'
;MGPTAGRIQRNPLREAPADRVNTKAVQPAPPPEPENPPRPAGGLSRASLAKAADAVVTAWGDEGLERRRLRRLSTVTVLEHLQRFPGTTWQQRWVAAGPDEYGTNPGDLGGEDKKLRKLLISGTRQLFCLRVIRPSPDAFRGHTYPNYALDFRLVAKDPLLDKFHAAAEASDATPAARRTAL
;
A
#
# COMPACT_ATOMS: atom_id res chain seq x y z
N MET A 1 49.57 37.27 20.81
CA MET A 1 48.77 37.11 19.56
C MET A 1 47.82 35.94 19.78
N GLY A 2 46.55 36.21 20.08
CA GLY A 2 45.52 35.21 20.39
C GLY A 2 44.48 35.08 19.26
N PRO A 3 43.79 33.93 19.13
CA PRO A 3 43.00 33.59 17.95
C PRO A 3 41.57 34.15 17.96
N THR A 4 41.09 34.45 16.76
CA THR A 4 39.74 34.92 16.39
C THR A 4 38.68 33.82 16.58
N ALA A 5 37.61 34.10 17.32
CA ALA A 5 36.39 33.29 17.31
C ALA A 5 35.17 34.20 17.04
N GLY A 6 34.65 34.15 15.82
CA GLY A 6 33.46 34.87 15.40
C GLY A 6 32.21 34.29 16.06
N ARG A 7 31.47 35.14 16.77
CA ARG A 7 30.22 34.76 17.45
C ARG A 7 29.04 35.02 16.52
N ILE A 8 28.32 33.96 16.15
CA ILE A 8 27.05 34.03 15.41
C ILE A 8 26.01 34.70 16.32
N GLN A 9 25.49 35.85 15.90
CA GLN A 9 24.43 36.58 16.58
C GLN A 9 23.07 35.98 16.18
N ARG A 10 22.36 35.36 17.14
CA ARG A 10 21.00 34.84 16.90
C ARG A 10 20.03 36.01 16.82
N ASN A 11 19.28 36.07 15.73
CA ASN A 11 18.19 37.02 15.52
C ASN A 11 17.06 36.74 16.54
N PRO A 12 16.54 37.73 17.29
CA PRO A 12 15.42 37.51 18.19
C PRO A 12 14.16 37.19 17.38
N LEU A 13 13.44 36.14 17.82
CA LEU A 13 12.19 35.67 17.22
C LEU A 13 11.18 36.81 17.18
N ARG A 14 10.75 37.18 15.97
CA ARG A 14 9.61 38.05 15.72
C ARG A 14 8.38 37.42 16.36
N GLU A 15 7.82 38.07 17.37
CA GLU A 15 6.56 37.67 18.00
C GLU A 15 5.46 37.61 16.92
N ALA A 16 4.91 36.42 16.72
CA ALA A 16 3.80 36.20 15.82
C ALA A 16 2.49 36.65 16.51
N PRO A 17 1.55 37.30 15.79
CA PRO A 17 0.27 37.69 16.37
C PRO A 17 -0.51 36.46 16.86
N ALA A 18 -1.13 36.60 18.02
CA ALA A 18 -1.79 35.55 18.79
C ALA A 18 -3.17 35.16 18.24
N ASP A 19 -3.33 35.03 16.93
CA ASP A 19 -4.50 34.40 16.30
C ASP A 19 -4.13 32.97 15.91
N ARG A 20 -3.96 32.12 16.93
CA ARG A 20 -3.94 30.67 16.71
C ARG A 20 -5.36 30.25 16.38
N VAL A 21 -5.62 30.06 15.08
CA VAL A 21 -6.78 29.29 14.61
C VAL A 21 -6.86 28.02 15.44
N ASN A 22 -7.93 27.88 16.22
CA ASN A 22 -8.21 26.69 16.99
C ASN A 22 -8.45 25.54 16.01
N THR A 23 -7.39 24.85 15.61
CA THR A 23 -7.44 23.61 14.86
C THR A 23 -7.92 22.51 15.81
N LYS A 24 -9.18 22.58 16.26
CA LYS A 24 -9.89 21.34 16.58
C LYS A 24 -9.75 20.50 15.32
N ALA A 25 -9.06 19.38 15.43
CA ALA A 25 -8.88 18.45 14.34
C ALA A 25 -10.27 18.05 13.85
N VAL A 26 -10.76 18.72 12.81
CA VAL A 26 -11.93 18.29 12.08
C VAL A 26 -11.47 16.99 11.44
N GLN A 27 -11.83 15.86 12.05
CA GLN A 27 -11.62 14.57 11.45
C GLN A 27 -12.68 14.48 10.35
N PRO A 28 -12.32 14.66 9.06
CA PRO A 28 -13.32 14.58 8.01
C PRO A 28 -13.94 13.19 8.04
N ALA A 29 -15.26 13.10 7.87
CA ALA A 29 -15.90 11.83 7.66
C ALA A 29 -15.21 11.12 6.48
N PRO A 30 -15.00 9.79 6.57
CA PRO A 30 -14.35 9.05 5.49
C PRO A 30 -15.13 9.30 4.19
N PRO A 31 -14.45 9.57 3.06
CA PRO A 31 -15.13 9.80 1.80
C PRO A 31 -16.01 8.61 1.46
N PRO A 32 -17.21 8.83 0.88
CA PRO A 32 -18.06 7.74 0.45
C PRO A 32 -17.29 6.87 -0.54
N GLU A 33 -17.47 5.55 -0.44
CA GLU A 33 -16.84 4.66 -1.41
C GLU A 33 -17.32 5.02 -2.82
N PRO A 34 -16.41 5.19 -3.80
CA PRO A 34 -16.82 5.43 -5.17
C PRO A 34 -17.71 4.29 -5.65
N GLU A 35 -18.82 4.62 -6.31
CA GLU A 35 -19.83 3.66 -6.72
C GLU A 35 -19.27 2.58 -7.67
N ASN A 36 -18.30 2.96 -8.52
CA ASN A 36 -17.57 2.07 -9.41
C ASN A 36 -16.07 2.37 -9.36
N PRO A 37 -15.31 1.84 -8.37
CA PRO A 37 -13.87 1.97 -8.39
C PRO A 37 -13.33 1.18 -9.59
N PRO A 38 -12.22 1.63 -10.22
CA PRO A 38 -11.57 0.85 -11.27
C PRO A 38 -11.17 -0.52 -10.72
N ARG A 39 -11.70 -1.59 -11.32
CA ARG A 39 -11.43 -2.99 -10.95
C ARG A 39 -10.64 -3.66 -12.08
N PRO A 40 -9.30 -3.63 -12.04
CA PRO A 40 -8.49 -4.03 -13.20
C PRO A 40 -8.64 -5.51 -13.59
N ALA A 41 -9.01 -6.36 -12.64
CA ALA A 41 -9.34 -7.77 -12.87
C ALA A 41 -10.83 -8.11 -12.63
N GLY A 42 -11.71 -7.11 -12.65
CA GLY A 42 -13.15 -7.30 -12.45
C GLY A 42 -13.57 -7.59 -10.99
N GLY A 43 -14.79 -8.10 -10.81
CA GLY A 43 -15.38 -8.37 -9.49
C GLY A 43 -14.79 -9.61 -8.80
N LEU A 44 -13.75 -9.41 -8.00
CA LEU A 44 -13.07 -10.48 -7.26
C LEU A 44 -13.44 -10.57 -5.77
N SER A 45 -14.28 -9.67 -5.27
CA SER A 45 -14.58 -9.54 -3.83
C SER A 45 -15.14 -10.82 -3.19
N ARG A 46 -15.82 -11.68 -3.96
CA ARG A 46 -16.37 -12.97 -3.54
C ARG A 46 -15.83 -14.16 -4.35
N ALA A 47 -14.78 -13.94 -5.13
CA ALA A 47 -14.23 -14.98 -5.99
C ALA A 47 -13.70 -16.15 -5.16
N SER A 48 -13.77 -17.38 -5.71
CA SER A 48 -13.08 -18.51 -5.11
C SER A 48 -11.56 -18.28 -5.06
N LEU A 49 -10.88 -19.00 -4.17
CA LEU A 49 -9.42 -19.01 -4.04
C LEU A 49 -8.72 -19.13 -5.41
N ALA A 50 -9.06 -20.17 -6.16
CA ALA A 50 -8.47 -20.45 -7.47
C ALA A 50 -8.72 -19.30 -8.46
N LYS A 51 -9.96 -18.80 -8.53
CA LYS A 51 -10.31 -17.71 -9.44
C LYS A 51 -9.57 -16.41 -9.12
N ALA A 52 -9.44 -16.07 -7.83
CA ALA A 52 -8.69 -14.89 -7.41
C ALA A 52 -7.19 -15.05 -7.69
N ALA A 53 -6.61 -16.21 -7.44
CA ALA A 53 -5.21 -16.50 -7.71
C ALA A 53 -4.88 -16.47 -9.20
N ASP A 54 -5.74 -17.05 -10.05
CA ASP A 54 -5.56 -17.03 -11.50
C ASP A 54 -5.73 -15.62 -12.07
N ALA A 55 -6.62 -14.80 -11.48
CA ALA A 55 -6.74 -13.38 -11.83
C ALA A 55 -5.47 -12.58 -11.47
N VAL A 56 -4.86 -12.85 -10.31
CA VAL A 56 -3.56 -12.25 -9.93
C VAL A 56 -2.47 -12.63 -10.92
N VAL A 57 -2.34 -13.91 -11.27
CA VAL A 57 -1.31 -14.36 -12.22
C VAL A 57 -1.50 -13.71 -13.58
N THR A 58 -2.74 -13.64 -14.06
CA THR A 58 -3.08 -13.02 -15.35
C THR A 58 -2.78 -11.52 -15.38
N ALA A 59 -3.01 -10.82 -14.27
CA ALA A 59 -2.86 -9.36 -14.20
C ALA A 59 -1.42 -8.87 -14.42
N TRP A 60 -0.41 -9.68 -14.08
CA TRP A 60 1.02 -9.34 -14.30
C TRP A 60 1.58 -9.80 -15.66
N GLY A 61 0.78 -10.46 -16.50
CA GLY A 61 1.15 -10.78 -17.89
C GLY A 61 2.26 -11.83 -18.03
N ASP A 62 3.15 -11.62 -19.01
CA ASP A 62 4.24 -12.55 -19.35
C ASP A 62 5.41 -12.43 -18.38
N GLU A 63 5.25 -13.12 -17.25
CA GLU A 63 6.33 -13.41 -16.31
C GLU A 63 6.82 -14.85 -16.45
N GLY A 64 8.10 -15.08 -16.13
CA GLY A 64 8.66 -16.44 -16.07
C GLY A 64 7.92 -17.35 -15.09
N LEU A 65 7.95 -18.67 -15.37
CA LEU A 65 7.18 -19.70 -14.65
C LEU A 65 7.32 -19.63 -13.13
N GLU A 66 8.52 -19.41 -12.61
CA GLU A 66 8.78 -19.33 -11.17
C GLU A 66 8.11 -18.11 -10.51
N ARG A 67 8.08 -16.95 -11.18
CA ARG A 67 7.37 -15.77 -10.66
C ARG A 67 5.87 -16.00 -10.64
N ARG A 68 5.33 -16.59 -11.72
CA ARG A 68 3.91 -16.97 -11.78
C ARG A 68 3.53 -17.94 -10.66
N ARG A 69 4.33 -18.98 -10.44
CA ARG A 69 4.15 -19.94 -9.33
C ARG A 69 4.18 -19.24 -7.98
N LEU A 70 5.16 -18.37 -7.73
CA LEU A 70 5.29 -17.65 -6.47
C LEU A 70 4.12 -16.69 -6.22
N ARG A 71 3.67 -15.94 -7.23
CA ARG A 71 2.48 -15.07 -7.12
C ARG A 71 1.25 -15.89 -6.75
N ARG A 72 0.99 -16.96 -7.50
CA ARG A 72 -0.13 -17.87 -7.23
C ARG A 72 -0.08 -18.40 -5.81
N LEU A 73 1.07 -18.93 -5.39
CA LEU A 73 1.28 -19.46 -4.05
C LEU A 73 1.00 -18.37 -2.99
N SER A 74 1.63 -17.21 -3.11
CA SER A 74 1.45 -16.11 -2.15
C SER A 74 0.00 -15.62 -2.04
N THR A 75 -0.72 -15.53 -3.17
CA THR A 75 -2.14 -15.16 -3.17
C THR A 75 -2.99 -16.22 -2.49
N VAL A 76 -2.80 -17.50 -2.84
CA VAL A 76 -3.52 -18.62 -2.23
C VAL A 76 -3.28 -18.64 -0.72
N THR A 77 -2.03 -18.50 -0.28
CA THR A 77 -1.67 -18.47 1.14
C THR A 77 -2.41 -17.39 1.93
N VAL A 78 -2.51 -16.16 1.40
CA VAL A 78 -3.27 -15.08 2.08
C VAL A 78 -4.75 -15.41 2.14
N LEU A 79 -5.34 -15.80 1.02
CA LEU A 79 -6.77 -16.06 0.93
C LEU A 79 -7.20 -17.28 1.77
N GLU A 80 -6.39 -18.34 1.84
CA GLU A 80 -6.60 -19.50 2.71
C GLU A 80 -6.56 -19.10 4.19
N HIS A 81 -5.64 -18.20 4.56
CA HIS A 81 -5.61 -17.65 5.91
C HIS A 81 -6.89 -16.87 6.21
N LEU A 82 -7.34 -16.00 5.30
CA LEU A 82 -8.55 -15.18 5.46
C LEU A 82 -9.85 -15.99 5.50
N GLN A 83 -9.88 -17.21 4.94
CA GLN A 83 -11.07 -18.07 5.01
C GLN A 83 -11.50 -18.42 6.44
N ARG A 84 -10.58 -18.36 7.40
CA ARG A 84 -10.81 -18.66 8.82
C ARG A 84 -11.60 -17.57 9.55
N PHE A 85 -11.70 -16.38 8.97
CA PHE A 85 -12.34 -15.22 9.58
C PHE A 85 -13.75 -15.01 9.00
N PRO A 86 -14.69 -14.46 9.78
CA PRO A 86 -16.06 -14.23 9.32
C PRO A 86 -16.10 -13.21 8.16
N GLY A 87 -17.05 -13.40 7.24
CA GLY A 87 -17.28 -12.47 6.14
C GLY A 87 -17.70 -13.15 4.83
N THR A 88 -18.45 -12.43 4.00
CA THR A 88 -18.88 -12.88 2.67
C THR A 88 -17.94 -12.42 1.57
N THR A 89 -17.15 -11.38 1.82
CA THR A 89 -16.14 -10.84 0.90
C THR A 89 -14.75 -10.95 1.48
N TRP A 90 -13.73 -10.92 0.62
CA TRP A 90 -12.34 -10.88 1.04
C TRP A 90 -12.00 -9.65 1.90
N GLN A 91 -12.62 -8.49 1.62
CA GLN A 91 -12.48 -7.29 2.45
C GLN A 91 -13.02 -7.50 3.86
N GLN A 92 -14.21 -8.08 4.01
CA GLN A 92 -14.78 -8.34 5.35
C GLN A 92 -13.88 -9.29 6.16
N ARG A 93 -13.35 -10.32 5.50
CA ARG A 93 -12.42 -11.28 6.12
C ARG A 93 -11.09 -10.64 6.49
N TRP A 94 -10.59 -9.72 5.67
CA TRP A 94 -9.40 -8.92 5.97
C TRP A 94 -9.58 -8.09 7.23
N VAL A 95 -10.67 -7.31 7.32
CA VAL A 95 -10.98 -6.51 8.51
C VAL A 95 -11.14 -7.41 9.74
N ALA A 96 -11.86 -8.52 9.61
CA ALA A 96 -12.05 -9.46 10.71
C ALA A 96 -10.76 -10.19 11.15
N ALA A 97 -9.73 -10.22 10.31
CA ALA A 97 -8.44 -10.80 10.67
C ALA A 97 -7.57 -9.89 11.54
N GLY A 98 -7.89 -8.59 11.64
CA GLY A 98 -7.14 -7.59 12.42
C GLY A 98 -5.97 -6.84 11.76
N PRO A 99 -5.44 -7.17 10.55
CA PRO A 99 -4.31 -6.43 9.97
C PRO A 99 -4.70 -5.09 9.32
N ASP A 100 -5.90 -4.55 9.60
CA ASP A 100 -6.37 -3.27 9.07
C ASP A 100 -6.13 -2.09 10.06
N GLU A 101 -5.29 -2.31 11.06
CA GLU A 101 -4.90 -1.34 12.08
C GLU A 101 -3.48 -0.81 11.88
N TYR A 102 -3.21 0.41 12.37
CA TYR A 102 -1.87 1.02 12.30
C TYR A 102 -0.82 0.14 12.98
N GLY A 103 0.36 0.01 12.34
CA GLY A 103 1.49 -0.72 12.91
C GLY A 103 1.38 -2.24 12.84
N THR A 104 0.30 -2.78 12.26
CA THR A 104 0.19 -4.21 12.00
C THR A 104 0.92 -4.59 10.70
N ASN A 105 1.66 -5.70 10.73
CA ASN A 105 2.30 -6.25 9.55
C ASN A 105 1.49 -7.46 9.06
N PRO A 106 1.06 -7.51 7.78
CA PRO A 106 0.35 -8.67 7.24
C PRO A 106 1.12 -9.99 7.38
N GLY A 107 2.46 -9.90 7.47
CA GLY A 107 3.32 -11.04 7.76
C GLY A 107 3.10 -11.64 9.14
N ASP A 108 2.62 -10.88 10.13
CA ASP A 108 2.40 -11.36 11.50
C ASP A 108 1.34 -12.45 11.59
N LEU A 109 0.45 -12.54 10.58
CA LEU A 109 -0.46 -13.67 10.38
C LEU A 109 0.28 -15.03 10.23
N GLY A 110 1.57 -15.00 9.91
CA GLY A 110 2.45 -16.16 9.77
C GLY A 110 3.28 -16.52 11.01
N GLY A 111 3.16 -15.76 12.11
CA GLY A 111 3.94 -16.00 13.33
C GLY A 111 5.45 -16.02 13.08
N GLU A 112 6.12 -17.07 13.58
CA GLU A 112 7.59 -17.26 13.48
C GLU A 112 8.07 -17.81 12.12
N ASP A 113 7.18 -18.28 11.25
CA ASP A 113 7.59 -18.85 9.96
C ASP A 113 7.97 -17.74 8.96
N LYS A 114 9.28 -17.48 8.84
CA LYS A 114 9.85 -16.48 7.92
C LYS A 114 9.43 -16.66 6.46
N LYS A 115 9.21 -17.89 5.98
CA LYS A 115 8.78 -18.13 4.59
C LYS A 115 7.32 -17.75 4.44
N LEU A 116 6.48 -18.18 5.38
CA LEU A 116 5.06 -17.83 5.42
C LEU A 116 4.85 -16.31 5.51
N ARG A 117 5.58 -15.62 6.41
CA ARG A 117 5.56 -14.15 6.53
C ARG A 117 5.80 -13.45 5.19
N LYS A 118 6.81 -13.90 4.42
CA LYS A 118 7.13 -13.34 3.09
C LYS A 118 6.03 -13.59 2.07
N LEU A 119 5.44 -14.78 2.08
CA LEU A 119 4.31 -15.12 1.20
C LEU A 119 3.10 -14.25 1.52
N LEU A 120 2.79 -14.05 2.80
CA LEU A 120 1.68 -13.21 3.25
C LEU A 120 1.86 -11.75 2.82
N ILE A 121 3.04 -11.15 3.08
CA ILE A 121 3.33 -9.77 2.66
C ILE A 121 3.19 -9.62 1.13
N SER A 122 3.77 -10.55 0.37
CA SER A 122 3.73 -10.54 -1.09
C SER A 122 2.31 -10.69 -1.63
N GLY A 123 1.54 -11.65 -1.10
CA GLY A 123 0.16 -11.91 -1.51
C GLY A 123 -0.76 -10.74 -1.17
N THR A 124 -0.60 -10.15 0.02
CA THR A 124 -1.37 -8.98 0.44
C THR A 124 -1.10 -7.80 -0.49
N ARG A 125 0.16 -7.54 -0.86
CA ARG A 125 0.50 -6.51 -1.86
C ARG A 125 -0.21 -6.76 -3.19
N GLN A 126 -0.24 -7.99 -3.67
CA GLN A 126 -0.91 -8.36 -4.93
C GLN A 126 -2.42 -8.10 -4.87
N LEU A 127 -3.07 -8.48 -3.77
CA LEU A 127 -4.50 -8.26 -3.53
C LEU A 127 -4.85 -6.76 -3.41
N PHE A 128 -3.95 -5.96 -2.83
CA PHE A 128 -4.09 -4.50 -2.80
C PHE A 128 -3.98 -3.88 -4.19
N CYS A 129 -3.02 -4.34 -5.00
CA CYS A 129 -2.84 -3.83 -6.36
C CYS A 129 -4.08 -4.06 -7.24
N LEU A 130 -4.73 -5.21 -7.06
CA LEU A 130 -5.97 -5.54 -7.75
C LEU A 130 -7.24 -4.99 -7.09
N ARG A 131 -7.12 -4.31 -5.95
CA ARG A 131 -8.23 -3.80 -5.15
C ARG A 131 -9.23 -4.89 -4.74
N VAL A 132 -8.76 -6.12 -4.57
CA VAL A 132 -9.54 -7.21 -3.95
C VAL A 132 -9.73 -6.92 -2.47
N ILE A 133 -8.68 -6.37 -1.86
CA ILE A 133 -8.66 -5.81 -0.52
C ILE A 133 -8.16 -4.36 -0.66
N ARG A 134 -8.79 -3.45 0.09
CA ARG A 134 -8.38 -2.07 0.25
C ARG A 134 -7.98 -1.89 1.72
N PRO A 135 -6.68 -1.67 2.02
CA PRO A 135 -6.26 -1.40 3.37
C PRO A 135 -6.78 -0.03 3.82
N SER A 136 -7.02 0.13 5.11
CA SER A 136 -7.13 1.46 5.70
C SER A 136 -5.84 2.26 5.45
N PRO A 137 -5.90 3.60 5.35
CA PRO A 137 -4.68 4.41 5.21
C PRO A 137 -3.66 4.16 6.33
N ASP A 138 -4.13 3.85 7.52
CA ASP A 138 -3.31 3.59 8.69
C ASP A 138 -2.60 2.23 8.61
N ALA A 139 -3.32 1.18 8.20
CA ALA A 139 -2.71 -0.13 7.93
C ALA A 139 -1.67 -0.04 6.81
N PHE A 140 -2.00 0.67 5.74
CA PHE A 140 -1.10 0.82 4.60
C PHE A 140 0.18 1.58 4.98
N ARG A 141 0.09 2.60 5.84
CA ARG A 141 1.25 3.34 6.35
C ARG A 141 2.03 2.58 7.42
N GLY A 142 1.37 1.65 8.12
CA GLY A 142 1.99 0.81 9.14
C GLY A 142 3.05 -0.15 8.60
N HIS A 143 3.03 -0.43 7.29
CA HIS A 143 3.98 -1.34 6.66
C HIS A 143 4.47 -0.83 5.29
N THR A 144 5.78 -0.90 5.05
CA THR A 144 6.32 -0.62 3.71
C THR A 144 6.09 -1.80 2.80
N TYR A 145 5.40 -1.60 1.68
CA TYR A 145 5.21 -2.60 0.63
C TYR A 145 6.18 -2.34 -0.54
N PRO A 146 7.33 -3.05 -0.63
CA PRO A 146 8.29 -2.80 -1.69
C PRO A 146 7.67 -3.04 -3.05
N ASN A 147 8.01 -2.19 -4.02
CA ASN A 147 7.50 -2.21 -5.39
C ASN A 147 5.98 -2.02 -5.55
N TYR A 148 5.23 -1.68 -4.48
CA TYR A 148 3.79 -1.47 -4.59
C TYR A 148 3.44 -0.47 -5.70
N ALA A 149 4.13 0.67 -5.76
CA ALA A 149 3.89 1.69 -6.77
C ALA A 149 3.99 1.14 -8.20
N LEU A 150 5.08 0.42 -8.49
CA LEU A 150 5.33 -0.18 -9.80
C LEU A 150 4.32 -1.27 -10.14
N ASP A 151 4.05 -2.15 -9.19
CA ASP A 151 3.09 -3.26 -9.33
C ASP A 151 1.67 -2.74 -9.53
N PHE A 152 1.26 -1.72 -8.77
CA PHE A 152 -0.04 -1.07 -8.87
C PHE A 152 -0.22 -0.40 -10.23
N ARG A 153 0.78 0.37 -10.68
CA ARG A 153 0.77 1.00 -12.02
C ARG A 153 0.58 -0.03 -13.13
N LEU A 154 1.39 -1.10 -13.11
CA LEU A 154 1.36 -2.16 -14.13
C LEU A 154 -0.03 -2.79 -14.26
N VAL A 155 -0.65 -3.05 -13.12
CA VAL A 155 -1.92 -3.77 -13.04
C VAL A 155 -3.12 -2.87 -13.25
N ALA A 156 -3.05 -1.62 -12.79
CA ALA A 156 -4.13 -0.65 -12.94
C ALA A 156 -4.41 -0.31 -14.40
N LYS A 157 -3.39 -0.39 -15.28
CA LYS A 157 -3.48 -0.04 -16.71
C LYS A 157 -4.14 1.33 -16.93
N ASP A 158 -3.80 2.27 -16.07
CA ASP A 158 -4.35 3.62 -16.07
C ASP A 158 -3.39 4.59 -16.80
N PRO A 159 -3.79 5.16 -17.94
CA PRO A 159 -2.95 6.11 -18.68
C PRO A 159 -2.57 7.35 -17.87
N LEU A 160 -3.36 7.74 -16.86
CA LEU A 160 -3.02 8.87 -15.99
C LEU A 160 -1.89 8.52 -15.02
N LEU A 161 -1.83 7.27 -14.54
CA LEU A 161 -0.68 6.79 -13.75
C LEU A 161 0.59 6.76 -14.61
N ASP A 162 0.49 6.35 -15.87
CA ASP A 162 1.63 6.39 -16.79
C ASP A 162 2.16 7.80 -17.00
N LYS A 163 1.26 8.78 -17.21
CA LYS A 163 1.62 10.20 -17.32
C LYS A 163 2.24 10.75 -16.05
N PHE A 164 1.68 10.41 -14.88
CA PHE A 164 2.22 10.83 -13.59
C PHE A 164 3.64 10.30 -13.38
N HIS A 165 3.87 9.01 -13.63
CA HIS A 165 5.21 8.44 -13.52
C HIS A 165 6.19 9.04 -14.53
N ALA A 166 5.78 9.33 -15.76
CA ALA A 166 6.62 10.01 -16.72
C ALA A 166 7.03 11.43 -16.24
N ALA A 167 6.08 12.17 -15.65
CA ALA A 167 6.37 13.47 -15.04
C ALA A 167 7.29 13.36 -13.82
N ALA A 168 7.10 12.36 -12.97
CA ALA A 168 7.96 12.09 -11.81
C ALA A 168 9.39 11.76 -12.24
N GLU A 169 9.58 10.96 -13.30
CA GLU A 169 10.90 10.63 -13.85
C GLU A 169 11.61 11.84 -14.48
N ALA A 170 10.85 12.77 -15.07
CA ALA A 170 11.37 14.01 -15.63
C ALA A 170 11.69 15.09 -14.57
N SER A 171 11.35 14.85 -13.30
CA SER A 171 11.59 15.80 -12.21
C SER A 171 12.98 15.65 -11.58
N ASP A 172 13.41 16.69 -10.85
CA ASP A 172 14.65 16.68 -10.05
C ASP A 172 14.55 15.81 -8.77
N ALA A 173 13.49 15.00 -8.64
CA ALA A 173 13.32 14.12 -7.50
C ALA A 173 14.43 13.06 -7.43
N THR A 174 14.78 12.67 -6.21
CA THR A 174 15.78 11.62 -5.99
C THR A 174 15.31 10.28 -6.59
N PRO A 175 16.21 9.38 -7.01
CA PRO A 175 15.84 8.07 -7.54
C PRO A 175 15.00 7.23 -6.57
N ALA A 176 15.17 7.43 -5.26
CA ALA A 176 14.35 6.78 -4.24
C ALA A 176 12.92 7.34 -4.25
N ALA A 177 12.77 8.66 -4.29
CA ALA A 177 11.46 9.32 -4.35
C ALA A 177 10.68 8.96 -5.62
N ARG A 178 11.36 8.84 -6.77
CA ARG A 178 10.74 8.43 -8.04
C ARG A 178 10.19 6.99 -8.00
N ARG A 179 10.92 6.07 -7.36
CA ARG A 179 10.51 4.66 -7.21
C ARG A 179 9.31 4.45 -6.28
N THR A 180 9.07 5.37 -5.36
CA THR A 180 7.98 5.31 -4.39
C THR A 180 6.85 6.30 -4.69
N ALA A 181 6.91 7.01 -5.81
CA ALA A 181 5.88 7.99 -6.18
C ALA A 181 4.56 7.27 -6.51
N LEU A 182 3.67 7.18 -5.51
CA LEU A 182 2.25 6.82 -5.59
C LEU A 182 1.57 7.10 -4.25
#